data_AF-A0AA43M573-F1
#
_entry.id   AF-A0AA43M573-F1
#
_cell.length_a   1.000
_cell.length_b   1.000
_cell.length_c   1.000
_cell.angle_alpha   90.00
_cell.angle_beta   90.00
_cell.angle_gamma   90.00
#
_symmetry.space_group_name_H-M   'P 1'
#
loop_
_entity.id
_entity.type
_entity.pdbx_description
1 polymer ?
#
loop_
_entity_poly.entity_id
_entity_poly.type
_entity_poly.pdbx_seq_one_letter_code
_entity_poly.pdbx_strand_id
1 'polypeptide(L)' 'MTDYKHVESTHWTPKQIAVHCKAIGADKPPAPRKYQDQTITAPQLGFNNKYIKKGGATR' A
#
# COMPACT_ATOMS: atom_id res chain seq x y z
N MET A 1 20.76 15.00 15.39
CA MET A 1 19.64 15.90 15.10
C MET A 1 19.84 16.40 13.67
N THR A 2 18.96 16.07 12.73
CA THR A 2 19.13 16.48 11.32
C THR A 2 18.89 17.98 11.22
N ASP A 3 19.86 18.73 10.68
CA ASP A 3 19.79 20.18 10.57
C ASP A 3 18.89 20.56 9.38
N TYR A 4 17.63 20.91 9.67
CA TYR A 4 16.62 21.19 8.63
C TYR A 4 16.84 22.51 7.89
N LYS A 5 17.84 23.33 8.29
CA LYS A 5 18.12 24.63 7.68
C LYS A 5 18.67 24.55 6.25
N HIS A 6 19.19 23.39 5.84
CA HIS A 6 19.78 23.17 4.52
C HIS A 6 18.99 22.19 3.65
N VAL A 7 17.71 21.97 3.95
CA VAL A 7 16.85 21.13 3.12
C VAL A 7 16.40 21.90 1.89
N GLU A 8 16.93 21.51 0.74
CA GLU A 8 16.44 21.96 -0.57
C GLU A 8 14.97 21.54 -0.70
N SER A 9 14.08 22.54 -0.81
CA SER A 9 12.65 22.31 -1.03
C SER A 9 12.25 22.89 -2.37
N THR A 10 11.53 22.12 -3.17
CA THR A 10 10.98 22.55 -4.45
C THR A 10 9.48 22.43 -4.43
N HIS A 11 8.80 23.51 -4.85
CA HIS A 11 7.34 23.54 -4.96
C HIS A 11 6.95 23.18 -6.39
N TRP A 12 6.04 22.21 -6.54
CA TRP A 12 5.54 21.81 -7.86
C TRP A 12 4.22 22.51 -8.16
N THR A 13 4.09 22.98 -9.39
CA THR A 13 2.81 23.47 -9.91
C THR A 13 1.83 22.30 -10.11
N PRO A 14 0.50 22.55 -10.08
CA PRO A 14 -0.49 21.51 -10.34
C PRO A 14 -0.28 20.76 -11.66
N LYS A 15 0.22 21.46 -12.69
CA LYS A 15 0.55 20.87 -14.00
C LYS A 15 1.72 19.90 -13.91
N GLN A 16 2.77 20.22 -13.14
CA GLN A 16 3.91 19.33 -12.92
C GLN A 16 3.50 18.07 -12.15
N ILE A 17 2.63 18.22 -11.14
CA ILE A 17 2.06 17.10 -10.39
C ILE A 17 1.27 16.18 -11.33
N ALA A 18 0.38 16.74 -12.16
CA ALA A 18 -0.42 15.94 -13.10
C ALA A 18 0.45 15.15 -14.10
N VAL A 19 1.49 15.78 -14.65
CA VAL A 19 2.45 15.10 -15.55
C VAL A 19 3.19 13.98 -14.82
N HIS A 20 3.64 14.24 -13.59
CA HIS A 20 4.33 13.23 -12.77
C HIS A 20 3.41 12.06 -12.43
N CYS A 21 2.18 12.32 -11.96
CA CYS A 21 1.17 11.30 -11.65
C CYS A 21 0.87 10.41 -12.86
N LYS A 22 0.79 11.01 -14.06
CA LYS A 22 0.62 10.27 -15.31
C LYS A 22 1.85 9.40 -15.64
N ALA A 23 3.06 9.91 -15.41
CA ALA A 23 4.30 9.18 -15.65
C ALA A 23 4.45 7.95 -14.74
N ILE A 24 4.09 8.07 -13.46
CA ILE A 24 4.13 6.95 -12.50
C ILE A 24 2.92 6.02 -12.59
N GLY A 25 1.96 6.31 -13.48
CA GLY A 25 0.74 5.51 -13.64
C GLY A 25 -0.28 5.67 -12.50
N ALA A 26 -0.12 6.66 -11.62
CA ALA A 26 -1.02 6.96 -10.51
C ALA A 26 -2.34 7.62 -10.95
N ASP A 27 -2.48 7.94 -12.23
CA ASP A 27 -3.74 8.38 -12.86
C ASP A 27 -4.79 7.25 -12.92
N LYS A 28 -4.34 5.99 -12.88
CA LYS A 28 -5.21 4.82 -13.01
C LYS A 28 -5.46 4.20 -11.64
N PRO A 29 -6.65 3.60 -11.41
CA PRO A 29 -6.84 2.76 -10.24
C PRO A 29 -5.78 1.65 -10.21
N PRO A 30 -5.31 1.24 -9.02
CA PRO A 30 -4.35 0.15 -8.91
C PRO A 30 -4.90 -1.09 -9.62
N ALA A 31 -4.03 -1.82 -10.30
CA ALA A 31 -4.42 -3.04 -10.99
C ALA A 31 -5.15 -3.98 -10.01
N PRO A 32 -6.25 -4.63 -10.43
CA PRO A 32 -6.98 -5.56 -9.58
C PRO A 32 -6.00 -6.63 -9.11
N ARG A 33 -5.84 -6.75 -7.79
CA ARG A 33 -4.93 -7.73 -7.19
C ARG A 33 -5.46 -9.12 -7.56
N LYS A 34 -4.65 -9.94 -8.24
CA LYS A 34 -4.93 -11.37 -8.31
C LYS A 34 -4.82 -11.90 -6.88
N TYR A 35 -5.94 -12.34 -6.31
CA TYR A 35 -6.13 -12.74 -4.91
C TYR A 35 -5.18 -13.87 -4.41
N GLN A 36 -4.24 -14.34 -5.22
CA GLN A 36 -3.46 -15.55 -4.96
C GLN A 36 -2.07 -15.28 -4.35
N ASP A 37 -1.43 -14.14 -4.63
CA ASP A 37 -0.02 -13.92 -4.23
C ASP A 37 0.16 -13.09 -2.95
N GLN A 38 -0.92 -12.73 -2.28
CA GLN A 38 -0.87 -12.06 -0.98
C GLN A 38 -1.47 -12.97 0.06
N THR A 39 -0.63 -13.83 0.64
CA THR A 39 -0.94 -14.46 1.92
C THR A 39 -1.10 -13.34 2.93
N ILE A 40 -2.33 -12.90 3.16
CA ILE A 40 -2.67 -12.00 4.26
C ILE A 40 -2.28 -12.76 5.54
N THR A 41 -1.13 -12.41 6.11
CA THR A 41 -0.59 -12.97 7.36
C THR A 41 -1.29 -12.40 8.60
N ALA A 42 -2.14 -11.38 8.42
CA ALA A 42 -2.95 -10.84 9.48
C ALA A 42 -3.99 -11.87 9.96
N PRO A 43 -4.27 -11.94 11.28
CA PRO A 43 -5.30 -12.82 11.81
C PRO A 43 -6.66 -12.39 11.27
N GLN A 44 -7.41 -13.34 10.73
CA GLN A 44 -8.73 -13.08 10.18
C GLN A 44 -9.80 -13.32 11.25
N LEU A 45 -10.69 -12.35 11.45
CA LEU A 45 -11.85 -12.49 12.33
C LEU A 45 -12.92 -13.33 11.61
N GLY A 46 -13.40 -14.38 12.28
CA GLY A 46 -14.52 -15.18 11.83
C GLY A 46 -15.86 -14.63 12.28
N PHE A 47 -16.94 -15.20 11.75
CA PHE A 47 -18.33 -14.77 11.99
C PHE A 47 -18.71 -14.66 13.48
N ASN A 48 -18.13 -15.50 14.33
CA ASN A 48 -18.39 -15.51 15.78
C ASN A 48 -17.45 -14.60 16.59
N ASN A 49 -16.89 -13.55 15.99
CA ASN A 49 -15.89 -12.67 16.63
C ASN A 49 -14.65 -13.42 17.16
N LYS A 50 -14.35 -14.60 16.64
CA LYS A 50 -13.18 -15.41 17.01
C LYS A 50 -12.19 -15.44 15.86
N TYR A 51 -10.89 -15.38 16.17
CA TYR A 51 -9.85 -15.50 15.14
C TYR A 51 -9.85 -16.89 14.51
N ILE A 52 -9.79 -16.93 13.18
CA ILE A 52 -9.71 -18.16 12.41
C ILE A 52 -8.27 -18.68 12.46
N LYS A 53 -8.08 -19.92 12.90
CA LYS A 53 -6.78 -20.61 12.78
C LYS A 53 -6.51 -20.90 11.31
N LYS A 54 -5.48 -20.28 10.73
CA LYS A 54 -4.95 -20.66 9.41
C LYS A 54 -3.64 -21.43 9.62
N GLY A 55 -3.60 -22.68 9.14
CA GLY A 55 -2.43 -23.55 9.25
C GLY A 55 -2.45 -24.50 10.46
N GLY A 56 -1.88 -25.69 10.26
CA GLY A 56 -1.95 -26.83 11.16
C GLY A 56 -2.51 -28.04 10.42
N ALA A 57 -1.66 -28.72 9.65
CA ALA A 57 -2.00 -30.04 9.16
C ALA A 57 -2.26 -30.93 10.38
N THR A 58 -3.49 -31.41 10.54
CA THR A 58 -3.77 -32.63 11.28
C THR A 58 -2.97 -33.75 10.61
N ARG A 59 -1.87 -34.13 11.24
CA ARG A 59 -1.36 -35.50 11.19
C ARG A 59 -1.84 -36.22 12.43
#